data_AF-A0A239DSR1-F1
#
_entry.id   AF-A0A239DSR1-F1
#
_cell.length_a   1.000
_cell.length_b   1.000
_cell.length_c   1.000
_cell.angle_alpha   90.00
_cell.angle_beta   90.00
_cell.angle_gamma   90.00
#
_symmetry.space_group_name_H-M   'P 1'
#
loop_
_entity.id
_entity.type
_entity.pdbx_description
1 polymer ?
#
loop_
_entity_poly.entity_id
_entity_poly.type
_entity_poly.pdbx_seq_one_letter_code
_entity_poly.pdbx_strand_id
1 'polypeptide(L)' 'MDRPMDYLIEIEDEPLGLAMAEEEGVVFHAFHPAVQQLHGRAYPDAGEAQRAALNAFRAAA' A
#
# COMPACT_ATOMS: atom_id res chain seq x y z
N MET A 1 15.16 15.35 -12.46
CA MET A 1 14.14 15.02 -11.45
C MET A 1 13.88 13.53 -11.58
N ASP A 2 14.34 12.74 -10.62
CA ASP A 2 13.88 11.35 -10.50
C ASP A 2 12.37 11.38 -10.35
N ARG A 3 11.66 10.56 -11.12
CA ARG A 3 10.21 10.40 -10.91
C ARG A 3 10.01 9.64 -9.60
N PRO A 4 9.04 10.04 -8.76
CA PRO A 4 8.57 9.19 -7.68
C PRO A 4 8.22 7.81 -8.27
N MET A 5 8.78 6.74 -7.72
CA MET A 5 8.49 5.37 -8.17
C MET A 5 7.22 4.90 -7.46
N ASP A 6 6.23 4.48 -8.24
CA ASP A 6 5.04 3.81 -7.71
C ASP A 6 5.35 2.33 -7.43
N TYR A 7 4.84 1.79 -6.33
CA TYR A 7 5.10 0.42 -5.89
C TYR A 7 3.81 -0.39 -5.84
N LEU A 8 3.76 -1.49 -6.59
CA LEU A 8 2.70 -2.48 -6.45
C LEU A 8 2.96 -3.34 -5.21
N ILE A 9 1.97 -3.44 -4.33
CA ILE A 9 2.05 -4.28 -3.13
C ILE A 9 1.26 -5.57 -3.40
N GLU A 10 2.00 -6.66 -3.58
CA GLU A 10 1.48 -8.01 -3.79
C GLU A 10 1.84 -8.91 -2.60
N ILE A 11 0.91 -9.79 -2.22
CA ILE A 11 1.13 -10.82 -1.18
C ILE A 11 0.54 -12.13 -1.69
N GLU A 12 1.33 -13.21 -1.67
CA GLU A 12 0.90 -14.53 -2.17
C GLU A 12 0.36 -14.49 -3.61
N ASP A 13 1.00 -13.69 -4.47
CA ASP A 13 0.57 -13.42 -5.86
C ASP A 13 -0.78 -12.69 -6.00
N GLU A 14 -1.38 -12.21 -4.90
CA GLU A 14 -2.59 -11.39 -4.90
C GLU A 14 -2.25 -9.89 -4.74
N PRO A 15 -2.66 -9.02 -5.69
CA PRO A 15 -2.41 -7.59 -5.60
C PRO A 15 -3.33 -6.95 -4.54
N LEU A 16 -2.74 -6.48 -3.44
CA LEU A 16 -3.49 -5.84 -2.36
C LEU A 16 -3.75 -4.37 -2.62
N GLY A 17 -2.82 -3.67 -3.27
CA GLY A 17 -2.95 -2.26 -3.60
C GLY A 17 -1.68 -1.66 -4.20
N LEU A 18 -1.74 -0.36 -4.50
CA LEU A 18 -0.65 0.43 -5.04
C LEU A 18 -0.21 1.48 -4.02
N ALA A 19 1.09 1.61 -3.75
CA ALA A 19 1.65 2.75 -3.03
C ALA A 19 2.18 3.76 -4.05
N MET A 20 1.50 4.89 -4.15
CA MET A 20 1.88 6.00 -5.03
C MET A 20 2.75 6.99 -4.28
N ALA A 21 3.88 7.38 -4.87
CA ALA A 21 4.78 8.30 -4.20
C ALA A 21 4.33 9.77 -4.36
N GLU A 22 4.36 10.49 -3.24
CA GLU A 22 3.95 11.89 -3.07
C GLU A 22 5.12 12.73 -2.51
N GLU A 23 4.96 14.05 -2.39
CA GLU A 23 6.03 14.97 -1.96
C GLU A 23 6.68 14.58 -0.61
N GLU A 24 5.93 13.97 0.31
CA GLU A 24 6.39 13.64 1.68
C GLU A 24 6.34 12.14 2.03
N GLY A 25 6.07 11.25 1.07
CA GLY A 25 5.95 9.82 1.36
C GLY A 25 5.19 9.05 0.28
N VAL A 26 4.29 8.17 0.70
CA VAL A 26 3.44 7.41 -0.23
C VAL A 26 1.98 7.37 0.23
N VAL A 27 1.05 7.31 -0.73
CA VAL A 27 -0.39 7.09 -0.47
C VAL A 27 -0.77 5.70 -0.95
N PHE A 28 -1.45 4.94 -0.10
CA PHE A 28 -1.88 3.58 -0.42
C PHE A 28 -3.27 3.56 -1.07
N HIS A 29 -3.37 2.96 -2.24
CA HIS A 29 -4.60 2.73 -2.99
C HIS A 29 -4.95 1.25 -2.97
N ALA A 30 -5.89 0.86 -2.10
CA ALA A 30 -6.36 -0.50 -1.96
C ALA A 30 -7.05 -1.02 -3.24
N PHE A 31 -6.74 -2.27 -3.62
CA PHE A 31 -7.46 -3.06 -4.62
C PHE A 31 -8.26 -4.22 -4.00
N HIS A 32 -7.76 -4.77 -2.89
CA HIS A 32 -8.37 -5.91 -2.22
C HIS A 32 -9.31 -5.49 -1.07
N PRO A 33 -10.52 -6.08 -0.94
CA PRO A 33 -11.50 -5.70 0.09
C PRO A 33 -10.98 -5.77 1.53
N ALA A 34 -10.13 -6.75 1.85
CA ALA A 34 -9.53 -6.92 3.17
C ALA A 34 -8.67 -5.71 3.62
N VAL A 35 -8.15 -4.93 2.68
CA VAL A 35 -7.30 -3.76 2.97
C VAL A 35 -7.99 -2.44 2.61
N GLN A 36 -9.31 -2.47 2.30
CA GLN A 36 -10.07 -1.28 1.90
C GLN A 36 -10.03 -0.17 2.96
N GLN A 37 -9.95 -0.53 4.24
CA GLN A 37 -9.80 0.39 5.37
C GLN A 37 -8.50 1.22 5.36
N LEU A 38 -7.52 0.83 4.55
CA LEU A 38 -6.25 1.53 4.36
C LEU A 38 -6.25 2.44 3.12
N HIS A 39 -7.30 2.40 2.30
CA HIS A 39 -7.39 3.19 1.08
C HIS A 39 -7.26 4.70 1.38
N GLY A 40 -6.38 5.38 0.65
CA GLY A 40 -6.08 6.80 0.80
C GLY A 40 -5.24 7.16 2.03
N ARG A 41 -4.74 6.17 2.79
CA ARG A 41 -3.83 6.46 3.92
C ARG A 41 -2.43 6.78 3.40
N ALA A 42 -1.86 7.84 3.95
CA ALA A 42 -0.47 8.23 3.73
C ALA A 42 0.46 7.47 4.69
N TYR A 43 1.64 7.11 4.18
CA TYR A 43 2.71 6.45 4.91
C TYR A 43 4.04 7.14 4.63
N PRO A 44 4.99 7.10 5.57
CA PRO A 44 6.33 7.66 5.36
C PRO A 44 7.07 7.06 4.16
N ASP A 45 6.85 5.77 3.88
CA ASP A 45 7.46 5.05 2.78
C ASP A 45 6.64 3.81 2.34
N ALA A 46 7.03 3.20 1.23
CA ALA A 46 6.38 2.01 0.68
C ALA A 46 6.47 0.78 1.61
N GLY A 47 7.50 0.68 2.46
CA GLY A 47 7.68 -0.42 3.41
C GLY A 47 6.74 -0.32 4.62
N GLU A 48 6.46 0.89 5.10
CA GLU A 48 5.37 1.19 6.04
C GLU A 48 4.01 0.81 5.45
N ALA A 49 3.72 1.24 4.21
CA ALA A 49 2.48 0.92 3.51
C ALA A 49 2.30 -0.61 3.33
N GLN A 50 3.36 -1.30 2.91
CA GLN A 50 3.37 -2.76 2.74
C GLN A 50 3.11 -3.49 4.06
N ARG A 51 3.79 -3.11 5.16
CA ARG A 51 3.57 -3.72 6.48
C ARG A 51 2.13 -3.52 6.96
N ALA A 52 1.56 -2.34 6.75
CA ALA A 52 0.18 -2.06 7.10
C ALA A 52 -0.80 -2.91 6.28
N ALA A 53 -0.60 -3.01 4.96
CA ALA A 53 -1.40 -3.85 4.07
C ALA A 53 -1.35 -5.33 4.46
N LEU A 54 -0.14 -5.86 4.73
CA LEU A 54 0.04 -7.25 5.19
C LEU A 54 -0.70 -7.53 6.50
N ASN A 55 -0.59 -6.63 7.48
CA ASN A 55 -1.25 -6.81 8.77
C ASN A 55 -2.78 -6.74 8.64
N ALA A 56 -3.31 -5.82 7.83
CA ALA A 56 -4.74 -5.71 7.57
C ALA A 56 -5.28 -6.94 6.84
N PHE A 57 -4.57 -7.44 5.83
CA PHE A 57 -4.94 -8.64 5.10
C PHE A 57 -4.99 -9.87 6.01
N ARG A 58 -3.95 -10.09 6.82
CA ARG A 58 -3.90 -11.20 7.79
C ARG A 58 -4.97 -11.14 8.87
N ALA A 59 -5.44 -9.96 9.23
CA ALA A 59 -6.49 -9.80 10.24
C ALA A 59 -7.90 -10.04 9.69
N ALA A 60 -8.07 -10.04 8.37
CA ALA A 60 -9.35 -10.23 7.69
C ALA A 60 -9.54 -11.65 7.11
N ALA A 61 -8.47 -12.46 7.09
CA ALA A 61 -8.47 -13.87 6.72
C ALA A 61 -8.84 -14.75 7.92
#